data_AF-A0A3A0UVF7-F1
#
_entry.id   AF-A0A3A0UVF7-F1
#
_cell.length_a   1.000
_cell.length_b   1.000
_cell.length_c   1.000
_cell.angle_alpha   90.00
_cell.angle_beta   90.00
_cell.angle_gamma   90.00
#
_symmetry.space_group_name_H-M   'P 1'
#
loop_
_entity.id
_entity.type
_entity.pdbx_description
1 polymer ?
#
loop_
_entity_poly.entity_id
_entity_poly.type
_entity_poly.pdbx_seq_one_letter_code
_entity_poly.pdbx_strand_id
1 'polypeptide(L)'
;MLTSFNASILLTIFFITIIIAALSGIIFLNKRIPVAYVRIHICIVALPPLLAFIGLLFTSNQVEAGLWYLDILAWLMAFFVLFIGLIIQRY
;
A
#
# COMPACT_ATOMS: atom_id res chain seq x y z
N MET A 1 24.14 0.15 -10.92
CA MET A 1 23.24 1.22 -11.35
C MET A 1 21.82 0.68 -11.23
N LEU A 2 21.27 0.67 -10.01
CA LEU A 2 19.93 0.15 -9.73
C LEU A 2 18.95 1.05 -10.47
N THR A 3 18.15 0.44 -11.34
CA THR A 3 17.16 1.09 -12.19
C THR A 3 16.30 2.03 -11.36
N SER A 4 16.37 3.34 -11.63
CA SER A 4 15.45 4.32 -11.07
C SER A 4 14.04 3.95 -11.55
N PHE A 5 13.24 3.32 -10.68
CA PHE A 5 11.82 3.14 -10.96
C PHE A 5 11.22 4.52 -11.23
N ASN A 6 10.42 4.65 -12.29
CA ASN A 6 9.73 5.89 -12.55
C ASN A 6 8.77 6.15 -11.38
N ALA A 7 9.11 7.14 -10.57
CA ALA A 7 8.51 7.32 -9.27
C ALA A 7 7.01 7.67 -9.35
N SER A 8 6.58 8.30 -10.45
CA SER A 8 5.17 8.55 -10.76
C SER A 8 4.38 7.25 -11.02
N ILE A 9 5.01 6.25 -11.64
CA ILE A 9 4.40 4.94 -11.87
C ILE A 9 4.23 4.21 -10.54
N LEU A 10 5.25 4.25 -9.68
CA LEU A 10 5.19 3.65 -8.35
C LEU A 10 4.07 4.27 -7.50
N LEU A 11 3.97 5.61 -7.51
CA LEU A 11 2.92 6.36 -6.83
C LEU A 11 1.52 5.98 -7.34
N THR A 12 1.36 5.83 -8.65
CA THR A 12 0.09 5.40 -9.27
C THR A 12 -0.29 3.98 -8.82
N ILE A 13 0.65 3.04 -8.86
CA ILE A 13 0.43 1.65 -8.42
C ILE A 13 0.09 1.62 -6.92
N PHE A 14 0.78 2.42 -6.10
CA PHE A 14 0.52 2.52 -4.67
C PHE A 14 -0.94 2.91 -4.40
N PHE A 15 -1.46 3.98 -5.02
CA PHE A 15 -2.86 4.37 -4.86
C PHE A 15 -3.84 3.31 -5.36
N ILE A 16 -3.55 2.66 -6.49
CA ILE A 16 -4.38 1.56 -6.99
C ILE A 16 -4.47 0.44 -5.95
N THR A 17 -3.36 0.06 -5.31
CA THR A 17 -3.39 -0.99 -4.29
C THR A 17 -4.16 -0.59 -3.03
N ILE A 18 -4.13 0.68 -2.62
CA ILE A 18 -4.95 1.18 -1.52
C ILE A 18 -6.44 1.04 -1.85
N ILE A 19 -6.83 1.45 -3.07
CA ILE A 19 -8.23 1.34 -3.52
C ILE A 19 -8.69 -0.12 -3.54
N ILE A 20 -7.85 -1.03 -4.05
CA ILE A 20 -8.15 -2.47 -4.08
C ILE A 20 -8.29 -3.02 -2.66
N ALA A 21 -7.39 -2.64 -1.73
CA ALA A 21 -7.47 -3.04 -0.33
C ALA A 21 -8.75 -2.54 0.35
N ALA A 22 -9.13 -1.28 0.10
CA ALA A 22 -10.36 -0.69 0.61
C ALA A 22 -11.62 -1.40 0.06
N LEU A 23 -11.67 -1.66 -1.24
CA LEU A 23 -12.76 -2.42 -1.87
C LEU A 23 -12.84 -3.84 -1.30
N SER A 24 -11.70 -4.49 -1.08
CA SER A 24 -11.67 -5.82 -0.46
C SER A 24 -12.18 -5.78 0.99
N GLY A 25 -11.91 -4.72 1.74
CA GLY A 25 -12.46 -4.51 3.08
C GLY A 25 -13.98 -4.30 3.08
N ILE A 26 -14.51 -3.56 2.10
CA ILE A 26 -15.96 -3.40 1.93
C ILE A 26 -16.63 -4.74 1.63
N ILE A 27 -16.01 -5.56 0.77
CA ILE A 27 -16.50 -6.91 0.50
C ILE A 27 -16.51 -7.68 1.82
N PHE A 28 -15.42 -7.68 2.58
CA PHE A 28 -15.28 -8.40 3.87
C PHE A 28 -16.41 -8.16 4.87
N LEU A 29 -17.03 -6.98 4.88
CA LEU A 29 -18.20 -6.66 5.74
C LEU A 29 -19.45 -7.51 5.43
N ASN A 30 -19.51 -8.19 4.28
CA ASN A 30 -20.64 -9.01 3.93
C ASN A 30 -20.69 -10.30 4.77
N LYS A 31 -21.82 -10.54 5.43
CA LYS A 31 -22.04 -11.66 6.38
C LYS A 31 -21.84 -13.06 5.79
N ARG A 32 -21.82 -13.21 4.45
CA ARG A 32 -21.75 -14.50 3.75
C ARG A 32 -20.36 -14.86 3.23
N ILE A 33 -19.30 -14.30 3.80
CA ILE A 33 -17.95 -14.50 3.26
C ILE A 33 -17.31 -15.77 3.80
N PRO A 34 -16.78 -16.64 2.91
CA PRO A 34 -16.11 -17.86 3.33
C PRO A 34 -14.80 -17.53 4.04
N VAL A 35 -14.43 -18.35 5.02
CA VAL A 35 -13.17 -18.21 5.78
C VAL A 35 -11.93 -18.21 4.86
N ALA A 36 -12.02 -18.85 3.68
CA ALA A 36 -10.98 -18.82 2.66
C ALA A 36 -10.70 -17.41 2.11
N TYR A 37 -11.71 -16.54 2.02
CA TYR A 37 -11.55 -15.17 1.54
C TYR A 37 -10.76 -14.31 2.51
N VAL A 38 -10.83 -14.58 3.83
CA VAL A 38 -10.06 -13.84 4.84
C VAL A 38 -8.56 -13.91 4.54
N ARG A 39 -8.05 -15.08 4.13
CA ARG A 39 -6.64 -15.23 3.74
C ARG A 39 -6.29 -14.40 2.50
N ILE A 40 -7.18 -14.36 1.51
CA ILE A 40 -6.98 -13.57 0.29
C ILE A 40 -7.01 -12.07 0.61
N HIS A 41 -7.95 -11.64 1.45
CA HIS A 41 -8.08 -10.26 1.89
C HIS A 41 -6.79 -9.77 2.58
N ILE A 42 -6.25 -10.56 3.51
CA ILE A 42 -4.99 -10.24 4.20
C ILE A 42 -3.83 -10.12 3.20
N CYS A 43 -3.74 -11.01 2.20
CA CYS A 43 -2.73 -10.88 1.15
C CYS A 43 -2.89 -9.60 0.32
N ILE A 44 -4.13 -9.18 0.02
CA ILE A 44 -4.40 -7.94 -0.71
C ILE A 44 -4.00 -6.72 0.12
N VAL A 45 -4.35 -6.69 1.41
CA VAL A 45 -4.00 -5.59 2.33
C VAL A 45 -2.49 -5.50 2.57
N ALA A 46 -1.74 -6.59 2.34
CA ALA A 46 -0.28 -6.57 2.39
C ALA A 46 0.39 -5.85 1.22
N LEU A 47 -0.30 -5.65 0.09
CA LEU A 47 0.29 -5.01 -1.08
C LEU A 47 0.64 -3.53 -0.87
N PRO A 48 -0.24 -2.66 -0.33
CA PRO A 48 0.10 -1.27 -0.04
C PRO A 48 1.35 -1.07 0.85
N PRO A 49 1.50 -1.71 2.03
CA PRO A 49 2.69 -1.56 2.84
C PRO A 49 3.94 -2.09 2.13
N LEU A 50 3.84 -3.14 1.32
CA LEU A 50 4.97 -3.67 0.56
C LEU A 50 5.43 -2.67 -0.51
N LEU A 51 4.50 -2.02 -1.21
CA LEU A 51 4.79 -0.92 -2.15
C LEU A 51 5.38 0.30 -1.45
N ALA A 52 4.89 0.66 -0.26
CA ALA A 52 5.45 1.75 0.53
C ALA A 52 6.89 1.46 0.96
N PHE A 53 7.20 0.22 1.31
CA PHE A 53 8.56 -0.22 1.63
C PHE A 53 9.49 -0.15 0.42
N ILE A 54 9.03 -0.57 -0.76
CA ILE A 54 9.77 -0.39 -2.03
C ILE A 54 9.99 1.10 -2.30
N GLY A 55 8.98 1.94 -2.12
CA GLY A 55 9.09 3.39 -2.26
C GLY A 55 10.15 3.99 -1.34
N LEU A 56 10.21 3.54 -0.09
CA LEU A 56 11.21 3.99 0.88
C LEU A 56 12.65 3.61 0.46
N LEU A 57 12.86 2.42 -0.10
CA LEU A 57 14.21 1.95 -0.47
C LEU A 57 14.72 2.56 -1.78
N PHE A 58 13.83 2.85 -2.72
CA PHE A 58 14.22 3.20 -4.10
C PHE A 58 13.89 4.65 -4.51
N THR A 59 13.13 5.40 -3.70
CA THR A 59 12.88 6.83 -3.94
C THR A 59 14.02 7.66 -3.35
N SER A 60 14.97 8.09 -4.19
CA SER A 60 15.98 9.09 -3.80
C SER A 60 15.54 10.53 -4.09
N ASN A 61 14.57 10.71 -5.00
CA ASN A 61 14.16 12.02 -5.50
C ASN A 61 12.78 12.37 -4.96
N GLN A 62 12.58 13.64 -4.61
CA GLN A 62 11.26 14.17 -4.25
C GLN A 62 10.32 14.00 -5.45
N VAL A 63 9.26 13.23 -5.25
CA VAL A 63 8.24 13.00 -6.28
C VAL A 63 7.10 13.96 -6.01
N GLU A 64 6.99 14.98 -6.84
CA GLU A 64 5.86 15.90 -6.82
C GLU A 64 4.86 15.49 -7.90
N ALA A 65 3.73 14.91 -7.47
CA ALA A 65 2.60 14.61 -8.34
C ALA A 65 1.44 15.55 -7.99
N GLY A 66 1.55 16.82 -8.39
CA GLY A 66 0.55 17.85 -8.09
C GLY A 66 0.46 18.14 -6.59
N LEU A 67 -0.70 17.87 -5.97
CA LEU A 67 -0.90 18.03 -4.51
C LEU A 67 -0.22 16.93 -3.68
N TRP A 68 0.26 15.86 -4.32
CA TRP A 68 0.86 14.72 -3.64
C TRP A 68 2.38 14.87 -3.63
N TYR A 69 2.91 15.13 -2.43
CA TYR A 69 4.33 15.21 -2.16
C TYR A 69 4.77 13.94 -1.43
N LEU A 70 5.61 13.13 -2.07
CA LEU A 70 6.12 11.88 -1.50
C LEU A 70 7.65 11.93 -1.43
N ASP A 71 8.15 12.41 -0.30
CA ASP A 71 9.54 12.30 0.12
C ASP A 71 9.78 11.01 0.93
N ILE A 72 11.03 10.79 1.33
CA ILE A 72 11.42 9.62 2.13
C ILE A 72 10.62 9.52 3.43
N LEU A 73 10.32 10.67 4.06
CA LEU A 73 9.56 10.72 5.30
C LEU A 73 8.10 10.32 5.09
N ALA A 74 7.47 10.78 4.00
CA ALA A 74 6.12 10.39 3.63
C ALA A 74 6.03 8.88 3.31
N TRP A 75 7.01 8.32 2.60
CA TRP A 75 7.08 6.86 2.35
C TRP A 75 7.23 6.07 3.65
N LEU A 76 8.05 6.54 4.59
CA LEU A 76 8.20 5.94 5.92
C LEU A 76 6.89 5.98 6.70
N MET A 77 6.22 7.13 6.73
CA MET A 77 4.94 7.29 7.41
C MET A 77 3.85 6.40 6.80
N ALA A 78 3.76 6.35 5.48
CA ALA A 78 2.82 5.49 4.76
C ALA A 78 3.08 4.01 5.08
N PHE A 79 4.33 3.57 5.03
CA PHE A 79 4.72 2.21 5.39
C PHE A 79 4.32 1.88 6.83
N PHE A 80 4.68 2.73 7.79
CA PHE A 80 4.43 2.50 9.21
C PHE A 80 2.93 2.38 9.51
N VAL A 81 2.12 3.33 9.03
CA VAL A 81 0.66 3.33 9.26
C VAL A 81 0.00 2.12 8.62
N LEU A 82 0.35 1.79 7.38
CA LEU A 82 -0.22 0.63 6.67
C LEU A 82 0.22 -0.70 7.30
N PHE A 83 1.46 -0.77 7.80
CA PHE A 83 1.98 -1.95 8.48
C PHE A 83 1.26 -2.20 9.82
N ILE A 84 1.03 -1.15 10.61
CA ILE A 84 0.19 -1.24 11.82
C ILE A 84 -1.23 -1.68 11.45
N GLY A 85 -1.82 -1.08 10.42
CA GLY A 85 -3.14 -1.46 9.93
C GLY A 85 -3.23 -2.94 9.56
N LEU A 86 -2.22 -3.47 8.88
CA LEU A 86 -2.11 -4.90 8.54
C LEU A 86 -2.03 -5.79 9.78
N ILE A 87 -1.23 -5.40 10.78
CA ILE A 87 -1.12 -6.16 12.03
C ILE A 87 -2.48 -6.19 12.73
N ILE A 88 -3.16 -5.05 12.84
CA ILE A 88 -4.47 -4.95 13.50
C ILE A 88 -5.50 -5.81 12.77
N GLN A 89 -5.56 -5.78 11.44
CA GLN A 89 -6.53 -6.56 10.66
C GLN A 89 -6.30 -8.07 10.67
N ARG A 90 -5.12 -8.52 11.11
CA ARG A 90 -4.81 -9.95 11.26
C ARG A 90 -5.40 -10.56 12.53
N TYR A 91 -5.66 -9.76 13.56
CA TYR A 91 -6.16 -10.19 14.87
C TYR A 91 -7.63 -9.81 15.06
#